data_AF-A0A7M2TE99-F1
#
_entry.id   AF-A0A7M2TE99-F1
#
_cell.length_a   1.000
_cell.length_b   1.000
_cell.length_c   1.000
_cell.angle_alpha   90.00
_cell.angle_beta   90.00
_cell.angle_gamma   90.00
#
_symmetry.space_group_name_H-M   'P 1'
#
loop_
_entity.id
_entity.type
_entity.pdbx_description
1 polymer ?
#
loop_
_entity_poly.entity_id
_entity_poly.type
_entity_poly.pdbx_seq_one_letter_code
_entity_poly.pdbx_strand_id
1 'polypeptide(L)'
;MTGDAKARAATRASRAPGTRGTTFRETMLGTVRLDGADRARPVRLDLCVSADRVLRPHTTTDARATGRVRIAGLADDPAAQGEMEIAPLARRRIRYRIGFTADGRRLTLDGWKSVSPRRPLTSMTVLPFTLYENGARIGAGTLRFPLTTGLAPFLASFRFPRREPADALTAPRWNGEPGRTEVWYTTLTDPATGTGLWLHHELTAPADGSPPYAHGWAAAFPAEGPVRHARFGPAPWDRPGDGFTAAGASATPGRLTGEADTFRWDLAERPADAPLFTFPRWSWRRSLLPAAQILPAARATYDGTFTFDGTTLRLAGAPGASARIYGHGNARRWAWLHADLGGGDVLEIVAAVSMRPVLRRLPPLVFLRLRRGGGTWPRRAERGAVGWAGLGRFRATIDRPAWTVTGRAGLRRIRVEVTQPEDRTLALDYTDPDGSPATCRNSERADAHVLLERWWWPGGWRTEAEWRLDGTAHAEVGTR
;
A
#
# COMPACT_ATOMS: atom_id res chain seq x y z
N MET A 1 38.84 -32.50 4.30
CA MET A 1 38.92 -31.03 4.33
C MET A 1 38.72 -30.39 2.94
N THR A 2 37.78 -30.88 2.11
CA THR A 2 37.55 -30.35 0.75
C THR A 2 36.09 -30.46 0.25
N GLY A 3 35.12 -30.85 1.09
CA GLY A 3 33.70 -30.96 0.71
C GLY A 3 32.83 -29.75 1.08
N ASP A 4 33.12 -29.09 2.20
CA ASP A 4 32.26 -28.01 2.76
C ASP A 4 32.42 -26.63 2.09
N ALA A 5 33.53 -26.40 1.39
CA ALA A 5 33.78 -25.13 0.72
C ALA A 5 32.95 -24.96 -0.57
N LYS A 6 32.59 -26.06 -1.24
CA LYS A 6 31.75 -26.04 -2.46
C LYS A 6 30.27 -25.84 -2.13
N ALA A 7 29.78 -26.36 -1.00
CA ALA A 7 28.40 -26.15 -0.55
C ALA A 7 28.15 -24.69 -0.09
N ARG A 8 29.14 -24.05 0.54
CA ARG A 8 29.08 -22.62 0.89
C ARG A 8 29.18 -21.68 -0.33
N ALA A 9 29.71 -22.15 -1.46
CA ALA A 9 29.76 -21.38 -2.70
C ALA A 9 28.45 -21.44 -3.51
N ALA A 10 27.66 -22.51 -3.36
CA ALA A 10 26.38 -22.69 -4.08
C ALA A 10 25.19 -21.91 -3.47
N THR A 11 25.35 -21.38 -2.24
CA THR A 11 24.33 -20.52 -1.57
C THR A 11 24.61 -19.02 -1.75
N ARG A 12 25.41 -18.65 -2.75
CA ARG A 12 25.36 -17.32 -3.39
C ARG A 12 24.66 -17.47 -4.74
N ALA A 13 23.41 -17.96 -4.70
CA ALA A 13 22.50 -17.67 -5.80
C ALA A 13 22.49 -16.15 -5.97
N SER A 14 22.99 -15.72 -7.13
CA SER A 14 23.11 -14.33 -7.52
C SER A 14 21.75 -13.65 -7.35
N ARG A 15 21.59 -12.86 -6.29
CA ARG A 15 20.55 -11.83 -6.27
C ARG A 15 20.93 -10.86 -7.37
N ALA A 16 20.39 -11.09 -8.57
CA ALA A 16 20.45 -10.15 -9.66
C ALA A 16 20.12 -8.76 -9.07
N PRO A 17 20.96 -7.73 -9.29
CA PRO A 17 20.68 -6.42 -8.76
C PRO A 17 19.30 -5.99 -9.25
N GLY A 18 18.36 -5.78 -8.32
CA GLY A 18 16.96 -5.49 -8.64
C GLY A 18 16.87 -4.41 -9.71
N THR A 19 16.18 -4.72 -10.80
CA THR A 19 16.07 -3.84 -11.95
C THR A 19 15.35 -2.56 -11.53
N ARG A 20 15.83 -1.42 -12.04
CA ARG A 20 15.15 -0.14 -11.81
C ARG A 20 14.02 0.01 -12.83
N GLY A 21 12.82 0.30 -12.35
CA GLY A 21 11.70 0.72 -13.19
C GLY A 21 11.69 2.22 -13.41
N THR A 22 10.65 2.73 -14.07
CA THR A 22 10.36 4.17 -14.15
C THR A 22 8.93 4.42 -13.71
N THR A 23 8.70 5.46 -12.92
CA THR A 23 7.34 5.99 -12.70
C THR A 23 7.31 7.49 -12.91
N PHE A 24 6.22 8.02 -13.44
CA PHE A 24 6.00 9.45 -13.60
C PHE A 24 4.50 9.76 -13.64
N ARG A 25 4.13 11.02 -13.47
CA ARG A 25 2.75 11.50 -13.59
C ARG A 25 2.62 12.42 -14.78
N GLU A 26 1.53 12.30 -15.51
CA GLU A 26 1.21 13.12 -16.67
C GLU A 26 -0.22 13.64 -16.57
N THR A 27 -0.41 14.94 -16.77
CA THR A 27 -1.73 15.56 -16.91
C THR A 27 -1.85 16.10 -18.33
N MET A 28 -2.95 15.79 -19.00
CA MET A 28 -3.29 16.35 -20.31
C MET A 28 -4.71 16.92 -20.30
N LEU A 29 -4.89 18.00 -21.05
CA LEU A 29 -6.15 18.74 -21.16
C LEU A 29 -6.54 18.85 -22.63
N GLY A 30 -7.82 18.78 -22.94
CA GLY A 30 -8.24 18.76 -24.32
C GLY A 30 -9.74 18.77 -24.49
N THR A 31 -10.18 18.33 -25.67
CA THR A 31 -11.59 18.21 -25.99
C THR A 31 -11.86 16.93 -26.78
N VAL A 32 -13.10 16.46 -26.71
CA VAL A 32 -13.62 15.34 -27.50
C VAL A 32 -14.95 15.74 -28.13
N ARG A 33 -15.17 15.34 -29.38
CA ARG A 33 -16.48 15.42 -30.02
C ARG A 33 -17.02 14.00 -30.17
N LEU A 34 -18.19 13.77 -29.57
CA LEU A 34 -18.90 12.51 -29.74
C LEU A 34 -19.54 12.48 -31.13
N ASP A 35 -19.63 11.30 -31.72
CA ASP A 35 -20.29 11.14 -33.01
C ASP A 35 -21.79 11.50 -32.84
N GLY A 36 -22.32 12.32 -33.75
CA GLY A 36 -23.69 12.85 -33.66
C GLY A 36 -23.87 14.03 -32.69
N ALA A 37 -22.83 14.50 -32.00
CA ALA A 37 -22.91 15.67 -31.13
C ALA A 37 -22.37 16.95 -31.81
N ASP A 38 -23.11 18.05 -31.66
CA ASP A 38 -22.74 19.35 -32.25
C ASP A 38 -21.62 20.07 -31.49
N ARG A 39 -21.39 19.72 -30.22
CA ARG A 39 -20.44 20.42 -29.34
C ARG A 39 -19.34 19.50 -28.84
N ALA A 40 -18.11 20.03 -28.86
CA ALA A 40 -16.97 19.40 -28.22
C ALA A 40 -17.07 19.55 -26.69
N ARG A 41 -16.69 18.49 -25.97
CA ARG A 41 -16.69 18.41 -24.51
C ARG A 41 -15.27 18.53 -23.98
N PRO A 42 -15.01 19.33 -22.94
CA PRO A 42 -13.72 19.33 -22.25
C PRO A 42 -13.34 17.95 -21.73
N VAL A 43 -12.06 17.60 -21.89
CA VAL A 43 -11.46 16.35 -21.40
C VAL A 43 -10.23 16.67 -20.57
N ARG A 44 -10.10 15.98 -19.43
CA ARG A 44 -8.90 16.00 -18.61
C ARG A 44 -8.47 14.56 -18.30
N LEU A 45 -7.20 14.30 -18.53
CA LEU A 45 -6.57 13.01 -18.25
C LEU A 45 -5.46 13.22 -17.23
N ASP A 46 -5.58 12.62 -16.05
CA ASP A 46 -4.57 12.63 -15.00
C ASP A 46 -4.04 11.20 -14.81
N LEU A 47 -2.82 10.91 -15.24
CA LEU A 47 -2.21 9.57 -15.20
C LEU A 47 -1.02 9.49 -14.27
N CYS A 48 -0.86 8.33 -13.64
CA CYS A 48 0.37 7.81 -13.07
C CYS A 48 0.82 6.62 -13.93
N VAL A 49 2.01 6.74 -14.52
CA VAL A 49 2.58 5.76 -15.45
C VAL A 49 3.70 5.00 -14.74
N SER A 50 3.74 3.68 -14.93
CA SER A 50 4.73 2.78 -14.33
C SER A 50 5.26 1.78 -15.35
N ALA A 51 6.57 1.79 -15.57
CA ALA A 51 7.29 0.87 -16.43
C ALA A 51 8.23 -0.02 -15.60
N ASP A 52 8.40 -1.25 -16.07
CA ASP A 52 9.18 -2.30 -15.39
C ASP A 52 10.70 -2.09 -15.55
N ARG A 53 11.07 -1.19 -16.47
CA ARG A 53 12.45 -0.81 -16.80
C ARG A 53 12.65 0.71 -16.78
N VAL A 54 13.91 1.13 -16.72
CA VAL A 54 14.29 2.53 -16.95
C VAL A 54 13.91 2.89 -18.38
N LEU A 55 13.13 3.96 -18.55
CA LEU A 55 12.77 4.49 -19.87
C LEU A 55 14.04 4.93 -20.60
N ARG A 56 14.28 4.32 -21.76
CA ARG A 56 15.37 4.70 -22.66
C ARG A 56 14.76 5.21 -23.97
N PRO A 57 15.11 6.41 -24.44
CA PRO A 57 14.49 7.00 -25.63
C PRO A 57 14.61 6.14 -26.90
N HIS A 58 15.68 5.34 -27.00
CA HIS A 58 16.02 4.47 -28.14
C HIS A 58 15.38 3.07 -28.09
N THR A 59 14.65 2.72 -27.03
CA THR A 59 13.96 1.42 -26.93
C THR A 59 12.46 1.60 -26.81
N THR A 60 11.69 0.59 -27.24
CA THR A 60 10.27 0.50 -26.88
C THR A 60 10.15 0.10 -25.42
N THR A 61 9.30 0.79 -24.67
CA THR A 61 8.99 0.45 -23.28
C THR A 61 7.49 0.40 -23.07
N ASP A 62 7.00 -0.78 -22.70
CA ASP A 62 5.62 -0.96 -22.24
C ASP A 62 5.49 -0.51 -20.79
N ALA A 63 4.39 0.18 -20.50
CA ALA A 63 4.09 0.75 -19.22
C ALA A 63 2.60 0.59 -18.90
N ARG A 64 2.29 0.45 -17.61
CA ARG A 64 0.93 0.50 -17.09
C ARG A 64 0.60 1.94 -16.73
N ALA A 65 -0.63 2.36 -16.98
CA ALA A 65 -1.14 3.68 -16.64
C ALA A 65 -2.41 3.54 -15.79
N THR A 66 -2.45 4.25 -14.67
CA THR A 66 -3.64 4.34 -13.81
C THR A 66 -3.93 5.81 -13.49
N GLY A 67 -5.18 6.16 -13.24
CA GLY A 67 -5.50 7.53 -12.84
C GLY A 67 -6.96 7.89 -13.07
N ARG A 68 -7.23 9.17 -13.35
CA ARG A 68 -8.59 9.70 -13.50
C ARG A 68 -8.84 10.22 -14.91
N VAL A 69 -9.99 9.87 -15.48
CA VAL A 69 -10.51 10.40 -16.74
C VAL A 69 -11.73 11.27 -16.44
N ARG A 70 -11.70 12.53 -16.86
CA ARG A 70 -12.86 13.42 -16.82
C ARG A 70 -13.25 13.85 -18.22
N ILE A 71 -14.50 13.61 -18.59
CA ILE A 71 -15.13 14.10 -19.82
C ILE A 71 -16.41 14.81 -19.41
N ALA A 72 -16.49 16.11 -19.67
CA ALA A 72 -17.61 16.93 -19.23
C ALA A 72 -18.96 16.35 -19.70
N GLY A 73 -19.86 16.14 -18.75
CA GLY A 73 -21.20 15.58 -18.98
C GLY A 73 -21.22 14.13 -19.49
N LEU A 74 -20.13 13.38 -19.36
CA LEU A 74 -20.06 11.97 -19.77
C LEU A 74 -19.39 11.08 -18.70
N ALA A 75 -18.24 11.48 -18.15
CA ALA A 75 -17.49 10.62 -17.23
C ALA A 75 -16.66 11.42 -16.23
N ASP A 76 -16.59 10.92 -14.99
CA ASP A 76 -15.57 11.28 -14.00
C ASP A 76 -15.13 10.01 -13.26
N ASP A 77 -14.27 9.22 -13.92
CA ASP A 77 -13.81 7.93 -13.40
C ASP A 77 -12.46 8.09 -12.69
N PRO A 78 -12.39 8.00 -11.34
CA PRO A 78 -11.14 8.07 -10.58
C PRO A 78 -10.25 6.82 -10.72
N ALA A 79 -10.76 5.73 -11.29
CA ALA A 79 -10.11 4.42 -11.32
C ALA A 79 -9.83 3.94 -12.76
N ALA A 80 -9.55 4.86 -13.67
CA ALA A 80 -9.16 4.54 -15.04
C ALA A 80 -7.82 3.78 -15.07
N GLN A 81 -7.72 2.79 -15.95
CA GLN A 81 -6.56 1.90 -16.06
C GLN A 81 -6.29 1.53 -17.51
N GLY A 82 -5.03 1.34 -17.86
CA GLY A 82 -4.65 0.90 -19.19
C GLY A 82 -3.16 0.80 -19.41
N GLU A 83 -2.77 0.84 -20.67
CA GLU A 83 -1.41 0.59 -21.11
C GLU A 83 -0.88 1.75 -21.95
N MET A 84 0.43 1.89 -21.90
CA MET A 84 1.18 2.83 -22.71
C MET A 84 2.37 2.13 -23.36
N GLU A 85 2.55 2.35 -24.65
CA GLU A 85 3.76 1.95 -25.37
C GLU A 85 4.59 3.21 -25.63
N ILE A 86 5.78 3.30 -25.03
CA ILE A 86 6.66 4.47 -25.11
C ILE A 86 7.86 4.15 -26.00
N ALA A 87 7.84 4.64 -27.25
CA ALA A 87 8.89 4.37 -28.24
C ALA A 87 9.25 5.64 -29.06
N PRO A 88 9.76 6.70 -28.41
CA PRO A 88 9.89 8.03 -29.04
C PRO A 88 10.94 8.08 -30.15
N LEU A 89 12.03 7.30 -30.09
CA LEU A 89 13.00 7.22 -31.19
C LEU A 89 12.85 5.92 -31.99
N ALA A 90 12.56 4.80 -31.33
CA ALA A 90 12.48 3.48 -31.96
C ALA A 90 11.31 3.34 -32.93
N ARG A 91 10.13 3.87 -32.57
CA ARG A 91 8.91 3.81 -33.40
C ARG A 91 8.31 5.18 -33.69
N ARG A 92 8.96 6.25 -33.21
CA ARG A 92 8.46 7.63 -33.28
C ARG A 92 7.02 7.75 -32.77
N ARG A 93 6.68 6.98 -31.74
CA ARG A 93 5.30 6.85 -31.24
C ARG A 93 5.24 6.68 -29.73
N ILE A 94 4.25 7.31 -29.11
CA ILE A 94 3.83 7.01 -27.74
C ILE A 94 2.33 6.69 -27.78
N ARG A 95 1.95 5.42 -27.65
CA ARG A 95 0.55 4.97 -27.68
C ARG A 95 -0.05 4.93 -26.28
N TYR A 96 -1.32 5.28 -26.18
CA TYR A 96 -2.13 5.25 -24.98
C TYR A 96 -3.38 4.42 -25.26
N ARG A 97 -3.66 3.43 -24.42
CA ARG A 97 -4.93 2.68 -24.44
C ARG A 97 -5.47 2.61 -23.02
N ILE A 98 -6.41 3.49 -22.68
CA ILE A 98 -6.92 3.69 -21.31
C ILE A 98 -8.39 3.30 -21.25
N GLY A 99 -8.73 2.31 -20.42
CA GLY A 99 -10.09 1.93 -20.10
C GLY A 99 -10.62 2.71 -18.89
N PHE A 100 -11.86 3.15 -18.96
CA PHE A 100 -12.55 3.88 -17.89
C PHE A 100 -14.06 3.63 -17.97
N THR A 101 -14.79 4.01 -16.93
CA THR A 101 -16.23 3.77 -16.80
C THR A 101 -17.00 5.09 -16.94
N ALA A 102 -18.11 5.07 -17.67
CA ALA A 102 -19.05 6.19 -17.80
C ALA A 102 -20.48 5.66 -17.66
N ASP A 103 -21.21 6.09 -16.64
CA ASP A 103 -22.57 5.62 -16.34
C ASP A 103 -22.71 4.10 -16.35
N GLY A 104 -21.78 3.39 -15.70
CA GLY A 104 -21.76 1.91 -15.64
C GLY A 104 -21.25 1.22 -16.91
N ARG A 105 -21.00 1.95 -18.00
CA ARG A 105 -20.51 1.42 -19.28
C ARG A 105 -19.00 1.53 -19.37
N ARG A 106 -18.36 0.54 -20.00
CA ARG A 106 -16.90 0.51 -20.19
C ARG A 106 -16.50 1.19 -21.50
N LEU A 107 -15.73 2.27 -21.39
CA LEU A 107 -15.19 3.01 -22.53
C LEU A 107 -13.68 2.82 -22.62
N THR A 108 -13.13 2.97 -23.83
CA THR A 108 -11.69 2.96 -24.07
C THR A 108 -11.27 4.19 -24.86
N LEU A 109 -10.27 4.90 -24.35
CA LEU A 109 -9.52 5.93 -25.06
C LEU A 109 -8.30 5.28 -25.71
N ASP A 110 -8.21 5.27 -27.04
CA ASP A 110 -7.04 4.83 -27.80
C ASP A 110 -6.49 5.99 -28.64
N GLY A 111 -5.20 6.30 -28.46
CA GLY A 111 -4.55 7.40 -29.15
C GLY A 111 -3.04 7.26 -29.16
N TRP A 112 -2.36 8.08 -29.96
CA TRP A 112 -0.91 8.12 -29.92
C TRP A 112 -0.32 9.48 -30.27
N LYS A 113 0.81 9.80 -29.64
CA LYS A 113 1.67 10.92 -30.02
C LYS A 113 2.61 10.46 -31.13
N SER A 114 2.64 11.17 -32.25
CA SER A 114 3.58 10.93 -33.35
C SER A 114 4.81 11.81 -33.18
N VAL A 115 5.91 11.24 -32.69
CA VAL A 115 7.13 11.96 -32.30
C VAL A 115 7.94 12.34 -33.54
N SER A 116 8.20 13.63 -33.73
CA SER A 116 8.95 14.13 -34.89
C SER A 116 10.18 14.92 -34.44
N PRO A 117 11.38 14.57 -34.91
CA PRO A 117 12.60 15.33 -34.60
C PRO A 117 12.58 16.75 -35.18
N ARG A 118 11.75 17.02 -36.20
CA ARG A 118 11.59 18.35 -36.80
C ARG A 118 10.72 19.29 -35.96
N ARG A 119 9.84 18.76 -35.10
CA ARG A 119 8.95 19.53 -34.21
C ARG A 119 8.82 18.83 -32.84
N PRO A 120 9.92 18.70 -32.09
CA PRO A 120 9.98 17.83 -30.91
C PRO A 120 8.94 18.22 -29.85
N LEU A 121 8.79 19.53 -29.59
CA LEU A 121 7.85 20.03 -28.57
C LEU A 121 6.38 19.75 -28.93
N THR A 122 5.93 20.13 -30.12
CA THR A 122 4.53 19.91 -30.55
C THR A 122 4.22 18.42 -30.66
N SER A 123 5.16 17.64 -31.21
CA SER A 123 4.99 16.20 -31.44
C SER A 123 4.92 15.37 -30.15
N MET A 124 5.50 15.88 -29.05
CA MET A 124 5.47 15.24 -27.73
C MET A 124 4.33 15.69 -26.84
N THR A 125 3.59 16.73 -27.22
CA THR A 125 2.59 17.38 -26.36
C THR A 125 1.17 17.19 -26.85
N VAL A 126 0.96 16.80 -28.10
CA VAL A 126 -0.37 16.60 -28.69
C VAL A 126 -0.67 15.11 -28.84
N LEU A 127 -1.78 14.66 -28.24
CA LEU A 127 -2.30 13.30 -28.30
C LEU A 127 -3.70 13.31 -28.95
N PRO A 128 -3.79 13.06 -30.27
CA PRO A 128 -5.05 12.67 -30.90
C PRO A 128 -5.51 11.32 -30.34
N PHE A 129 -6.81 11.16 -30.12
CA PHE A 129 -7.39 9.92 -29.63
C PHE A 129 -8.80 9.69 -30.18
N THR A 130 -9.23 8.44 -30.11
CA THR A 130 -10.58 7.97 -30.43
C THR A 130 -11.17 7.32 -29.19
N LEU A 131 -12.47 7.53 -28.96
CA LEU A 131 -13.22 6.84 -27.93
C LEU A 131 -13.95 5.64 -28.54
N TYR A 132 -13.93 4.54 -27.81
CA TYR A 132 -14.61 3.30 -28.15
C TYR A 132 -15.51 2.82 -27.02
N GLU A 133 -16.66 2.26 -27.38
CA GLU A 133 -17.55 1.50 -26.51
C GLU A 133 -17.75 0.12 -27.16
N ASN A 134 -17.43 -0.96 -26.45
CA ASN A 134 -17.51 -2.33 -26.99
C ASN A 134 -16.83 -2.52 -28.37
N GLY A 135 -15.75 -1.77 -28.64
CA GLY A 135 -15.02 -1.79 -29.91
C GLY A 135 -15.59 -0.90 -31.02
N ALA A 136 -16.80 -0.35 -30.85
CA ALA A 136 -17.37 0.63 -31.77
C ALA A 136 -16.87 2.04 -31.44
N ARG A 137 -16.51 2.81 -32.46
CA ARG A 137 -16.10 4.21 -32.30
C ARG A 137 -17.31 5.07 -31.94
N ILE A 138 -17.16 5.92 -30.92
CA ILE A 138 -18.22 6.82 -30.44
C ILE A 138 -17.80 8.31 -30.44
N GLY A 139 -16.56 8.60 -30.80
CA GLY A 139 -16.05 9.98 -30.86
C GLY A 139 -14.56 10.07 -31.07
N ALA A 140 -14.08 11.28 -31.35
CA ALA A 140 -12.65 11.57 -31.49
C ALA A 140 -12.31 12.93 -30.85
N GLY A 141 -11.07 13.04 -30.37
CA GLY A 141 -10.63 14.21 -29.61
C GLY A 141 -9.14 14.43 -29.70
N THR A 142 -8.70 15.51 -29.03
CA THR A 142 -7.29 15.84 -28.90
C THR A 142 -7.00 16.28 -27.49
N LEU A 143 -6.01 15.64 -26.88
CA LEU A 143 -5.40 16.00 -25.60
C LEU A 143 -4.09 16.75 -25.84
N ARG A 144 -3.79 17.71 -24.97
CA ARG A 144 -2.57 18.50 -24.99
C ARG A 144 -1.93 18.53 -23.61
N PHE A 145 -0.64 18.29 -23.56
CA PHE A 145 0.16 18.50 -22.36
C PHE A 145 0.39 20.01 -22.15
N PRO A 146 -0.03 20.60 -21.02
CA PRO A 146 0.12 22.03 -20.78
C PRO A 146 1.58 22.35 -20.44
N LEU A 147 2.41 22.65 -21.44
CA LEU A 147 3.86 22.86 -21.24
C LEU A 147 4.18 23.92 -20.18
N THR A 148 3.49 25.05 -20.19
CA THR A 148 3.77 26.20 -19.32
C THR A 148 3.56 25.90 -17.84
N THR A 149 2.52 25.15 -17.50
CA THR A 149 2.15 24.85 -16.10
C THR A 149 2.46 23.41 -15.68
N GLY A 150 2.56 22.50 -16.64
CA GLY A 150 2.69 21.06 -16.42
C GLY A 150 4.12 20.52 -16.51
N LEU A 151 5.05 21.19 -17.21
CA LEU A 151 6.39 20.64 -17.47
C LEU A 151 7.21 20.43 -16.18
N ALA A 152 7.31 21.44 -15.33
CA ALA A 152 8.08 21.33 -14.09
C ALA A 152 7.49 20.26 -13.14
N PRO A 153 6.17 20.22 -12.86
CA PRO A 153 5.55 19.12 -12.10
C PRO A 153 5.77 17.74 -12.72
N PHE A 154 5.69 17.62 -14.05
CA PHE A 154 5.91 16.38 -14.79
C PHE A 154 7.35 15.87 -14.60
N LEU A 155 8.36 16.70 -14.88
CA LEU A 155 9.76 16.31 -14.69
C LEU A 155 10.07 15.99 -13.22
N ALA A 156 9.54 16.79 -12.29
CA ALA A 156 9.66 16.56 -10.86
C ALA A 156 8.93 15.29 -10.38
N SER A 157 8.07 14.68 -11.20
CA SER A 157 7.35 13.44 -10.88
C SER A 157 8.17 12.17 -11.15
N PHE A 158 9.17 12.21 -12.04
CA PHE A 158 9.94 11.02 -12.44
C PHE A 158 10.65 10.33 -11.27
N ARG A 159 10.49 9.01 -11.18
CA ARG A 159 11.17 8.15 -10.20
C ARG A 159 11.74 6.93 -10.89
N PHE A 160 12.79 6.38 -10.28
CA PHE A 160 13.45 5.15 -10.72
C PHE A 160 13.50 4.14 -9.58
N PRO A 161 12.35 3.61 -9.14
CA PRO A 161 12.31 2.68 -8.02
C PRO A 161 13.07 1.40 -8.38
N ARG A 162 13.87 0.88 -7.43
CA ARG A 162 14.30 -0.52 -7.51
C ARG A 162 13.06 -1.37 -7.33
N ARG A 163 12.78 -2.25 -8.28
CA ARG A 163 11.71 -3.23 -8.12
C ARG A 163 12.26 -4.43 -7.38
N GLU A 164 11.66 -4.67 -6.22
CA GLU A 164 11.67 -5.97 -5.58
C GLU A 164 10.32 -6.57 -5.99
N PRO A 165 10.30 -7.75 -6.63
CA PRO A 165 9.04 -8.37 -7.00
C PRO A 165 8.26 -8.67 -5.69
N ALA A 166 6.93 -8.53 -5.73
CA ALA A 166 6.10 -8.52 -4.51
C ALA A 166 6.15 -9.88 -3.78
N ASP A 167 6.27 -10.96 -4.52
CA ASP A 167 6.59 -12.32 -4.07
C ASP A 167 7.88 -12.38 -3.21
N ALA A 168 8.92 -11.64 -3.57
CA ALA A 168 10.14 -11.55 -2.77
C ALA A 168 9.95 -10.79 -1.45
N LEU A 169 8.83 -10.07 -1.30
CA LEU A 169 8.44 -9.42 -0.05
C LEU A 169 7.45 -10.27 0.78
N THR A 170 6.91 -11.36 0.22
CA THR A 170 6.01 -12.31 0.91
C THR A 170 6.72 -13.60 1.37
N ALA A 171 7.86 -13.96 0.80
CA ALA A 171 8.65 -15.10 1.29
C ALA A 171 9.16 -14.90 2.74
N PRO A 172 9.35 -15.97 3.53
CA PRO A 172 10.03 -15.91 4.83
C PRO A 172 11.45 -15.33 4.73
N ARG A 173 11.84 -14.58 5.76
CA ARG A 173 13.18 -13.98 5.91
C ARG A 173 13.98 -14.67 6.98
N TRP A 174 13.31 -15.31 7.94
CA TRP A 174 13.97 -16.01 9.02
C TRP A 174 14.92 -17.08 8.48
N ASN A 175 16.16 -17.03 8.94
CA ASN A 175 17.27 -17.84 8.44
C ASN A 175 17.79 -18.84 9.49
N GLY A 176 17.04 -19.08 10.56
CA GLY A 176 17.45 -19.93 11.68
C GLY A 176 17.95 -19.19 12.92
N GLU A 177 18.10 -17.87 12.87
CA GLU A 177 18.61 -17.08 14.01
C GLU A 177 17.59 -17.03 15.17
N PRO A 178 17.99 -17.30 16.43
CA PRO A 178 17.11 -17.17 17.59
C PRO A 178 16.75 -15.72 17.88
N GLY A 179 15.74 -15.50 18.73
CA GLY A 179 15.28 -14.16 19.11
C GLY A 179 14.71 -13.38 17.92
N ARG A 180 13.87 -14.05 17.12
CA ARG A 180 13.24 -13.47 15.94
C ARG A 180 11.74 -13.70 15.96
N THR A 181 11.01 -12.71 15.46
CA THR A 181 9.60 -12.86 15.08
C THR A 181 9.43 -12.44 13.63
N GLU A 182 8.57 -13.15 12.92
CA GLU A 182 8.16 -12.84 11.56
C GLU A 182 6.65 -12.99 11.41
N VAL A 183 5.99 -11.93 10.94
CA VAL A 183 4.53 -11.86 10.85
C VAL A 183 4.10 -11.64 9.41
N TRP A 184 3.04 -12.34 9.03
CA TRP A 184 2.18 -12.10 7.87
C TRP A 184 0.79 -11.81 8.39
N TYR A 185 0.36 -10.56 8.31
CA TYR A 185 -1.00 -10.21 8.72
C TYR A 185 -1.76 -9.56 7.58
N THR A 186 -3.07 -9.76 7.59
CA THR A 186 -4.01 -9.18 6.64
C THR A 186 -5.12 -8.52 7.41
N THR A 187 -5.44 -7.29 7.04
CA THR A 187 -6.67 -6.63 7.45
C THR A 187 -7.49 -6.25 6.23
N LEU A 188 -8.82 -6.35 6.34
CA LEU A 188 -9.76 -5.91 5.32
C LEU A 188 -11.14 -5.62 5.93
N THR A 189 -11.96 -4.87 5.20
CA THR A 189 -13.36 -4.62 5.57
C THR A 189 -14.28 -5.14 4.49
N ASP A 190 -15.25 -5.99 4.87
CA ASP A 190 -16.32 -6.40 3.96
C ASP A 190 -17.21 -5.19 3.63
N PRO A 191 -17.30 -4.74 2.36
CA PRO A 191 -18.09 -3.58 2.00
C PRO A 191 -19.60 -3.81 2.14
N ALA A 192 -20.06 -5.07 2.13
CA ALA A 192 -21.49 -5.38 2.22
C ALA A 192 -22.03 -5.26 3.64
N THR A 193 -21.31 -5.81 4.62
CA THR A 193 -21.74 -5.82 6.03
C THR A 193 -21.02 -4.77 6.89
N GLY A 194 -19.92 -4.21 6.39
CA GLY A 194 -18.99 -3.39 7.17
C GLY A 194 -18.12 -4.21 8.12
N THR A 195 -18.20 -5.54 8.13
CA THR A 195 -17.40 -6.38 9.06
C THR A 195 -15.91 -6.25 8.77
N GLY A 196 -15.13 -5.86 9.77
CA GLY A 196 -13.66 -5.88 9.69
C GLY A 196 -13.12 -7.28 9.96
N LEU A 197 -12.12 -7.73 9.22
CA LEU A 197 -11.48 -9.04 9.38
C LEU A 197 -9.98 -8.88 9.59
N TRP A 198 -9.43 -9.72 10.46
CA TRP A 198 -7.99 -9.78 10.74
C TRP A 198 -7.51 -11.22 10.69
N LEU A 199 -6.46 -11.45 9.91
CA LEU A 199 -5.75 -12.73 9.83
C LEU A 199 -4.29 -12.47 10.19
N HIS A 200 -3.83 -12.98 11.32
CA HIS A 200 -2.45 -12.81 11.80
C HIS A 200 -1.75 -14.15 11.83
N HIS A 201 -0.66 -14.29 11.09
CA HIS A 201 0.18 -15.47 11.07
C HIS A 201 1.57 -15.09 11.54
N GLU A 202 2.11 -15.84 12.50
CA GLU A 202 3.35 -15.48 13.18
C GLU A 202 4.27 -16.69 13.33
N LEU A 203 5.53 -16.48 13.01
CA LEU A 203 6.66 -17.31 13.39
C LEU A 203 7.36 -16.66 14.57
N THR A 204 7.52 -17.41 15.66
CA THR A 204 8.35 -17.03 16.79
C THR A 204 9.51 -17.99 16.91
N ALA A 205 10.74 -17.45 16.88
CA ALA A 205 11.98 -18.14 17.18
C ALA A 205 12.50 -17.66 18.54
N PRO A 206 12.29 -18.44 19.62
CA PRO A 206 12.71 -18.07 20.97
C PRO A 206 14.20 -17.71 21.07
N ALA A 207 14.53 -16.77 21.97
CA ALA A 207 15.89 -16.31 22.21
C ALA A 207 16.72 -17.29 23.06
N ASP A 208 16.07 -18.17 23.80
CA ASP A 208 16.69 -19.20 24.65
C ASP A 208 17.18 -20.43 23.85
N GLY A 209 16.91 -20.47 22.54
CA GLY A 209 17.28 -21.58 21.66
C GLY A 209 16.24 -22.70 21.58
N SER A 210 15.09 -22.56 22.25
CA SER A 210 13.95 -23.47 22.09
C SER A 210 13.49 -23.52 20.62
N PRO A 211 12.89 -24.63 20.15
CA PRO A 211 12.46 -24.77 18.77
C PRO A 211 11.54 -23.63 18.32
N PRO A 212 11.70 -23.13 17.08
CA PRO A 212 10.78 -22.15 16.52
C PRO A 212 9.38 -22.76 16.36
N TYR A 213 8.36 -21.95 16.52
CA TYR A 213 6.98 -22.36 16.33
C TYR A 213 6.20 -21.31 15.55
N ALA A 214 5.16 -21.77 14.87
CA ALA A 214 4.23 -20.95 14.14
C ALA A 214 2.84 -21.02 14.77
N HIS A 215 2.16 -19.88 14.83
CA HIS A 215 0.82 -19.75 15.38
C HIS A 215 0.15 -18.52 14.76
N GLY A 216 -1.09 -18.24 15.17
CA GLY A 216 -1.76 -17.04 14.73
C GLY A 216 -3.20 -16.95 15.19
N TRP A 217 -3.89 -15.96 14.63
CA TRP A 217 -5.27 -15.65 14.96
C TRP A 217 -6.09 -15.31 13.72
N ALA A 218 -7.35 -15.69 13.75
CA ALA A 218 -8.39 -15.17 12.87
C ALA A 218 -9.36 -14.37 13.74
N ALA A 219 -9.77 -13.19 13.31
CA ALA A 219 -10.78 -12.39 14.01
C ALA A 219 -11.75 -11.72 13.05
N ALA A 220 -12.99 -11.61 13.49
CA ALA A 220 -14.06 -10.87 12.84
C ALA A 220 -14.58 -9.79 13.80
N PHE A 221 -14.77 -8.59 13.26
CA PHE A 221 -15.26 -7.41 13.94
C PHE A 221 -16.57 -6.98 13.27
N PRO A 222 -17.70 -7.61 13.63
CA PRO A 222 -19.01 -7.28 13.06
C PRO A 222 -19.36 -5.81 13.27
N ALA A 223 -20.19 -5.27 12.37
CA ALA A 223 -20.76 -3.93 12.57
C ALA A 223 -21.65 -3.85 13.81
N GLU A 224 -22.34 -4.95 14.11
CA GLU A 224 -23.19 -5.13 15.28
C GLU A 224 -22.81 -6.41 16.01
N GLY A 225 -22.72 -6.31 17.33
CA GLY A 225 -22.38 -7.42 18.19
C GLY A 225 -20.89 -7.52 18.51
N PRO A 226 -20.54 -8.48 19.37
CA PRO A 226 -19.19 -8.62 19.92
C PRO A 226 -18.18 -9.14 18.89
N VAL A 227 -16.92 -8.71 19.08
CA VAL A 227 -15.77 -9.25 18.35
C VAL A 227 -15.62 -10.75 18.58
N ARG A 228 -15.27 -11.48 17.53
CA ARG A 228 -15.00 -12.93 17.55
C ARG A 228 -13.58 -13.20 17.10
N HIS A 229 -12.93 -14.17 17.71
CA HIS A 229 -11.62 -14.60 17.28
C HIS A 229 -11.37 -16.07 17.62
N ALA A 230 -10.44 -16.68 16.90
CA ALA A 230 -9.90 -18.00 17.20
C ALA A 230 -8.38 -17.98 17.01
N ARG A 231 -7.70 -18.80 17.81
CA ARG A 231 -6.25 -19.03 17.71
C ARG A 231 -5.99 -20.35 17.00
N PHE A 232 -4.97 -20.38 16.15
CA PHE A 232 -4.40 -21.62 15.61
C PHE A 232 -2.94 -21.78 16.00
N GLY A 233 -2.47 -23.03 16.03
CA GLY A 233 -1.15 -23.38 16.55
C GLY A 233 -1.07 -23.31 18.10
N PRO A 234 0.12 -23.48 18.68
CA PRO A 234 1.41 -23.55 18.00
C PRO A 234 1.62 -24.85 17.21
N ALA A 235 2.39 -24.76 16.12
CA ALA A 235 2.88 -25.89 15.34
C ALA A 235 4.38 -25.71 15.02
N PRO A 236 5.12 -26.79 14.74
CA PRO A 236 6.50 -26.68 14.25
C PRO A 236 6.59 -25.83 12.97
N TRP A 237 7.73 -25.16 12.79
CA TRP A 237 7.98 -24.35 11.60
C TRP A 237 8.90 -25.07 10.59
N ASP A 238 8.32 -25.44 9.44
CA ASP A 238 9.00 -26.23 8.39
C ASP A 238 9.61 -25.37 7.26
N ARG A 239 9.78 -24.06 7.48
CA ARG A 239 10.39 -23.10 6.51
C ARG A 239 9.78 -23.18 5.08
N PRO A 240 8.48 -22.85 4.92
CA PRO A 240 7.85 -22.73 3.60
C PRO A 240 8.59 -21.75 2.67
N GLY A 241 8.45 -21.94 1.35
CA GLY A 241 9.22 -21.20 0.35
C GLY A 241 8.65 -19.82 -0.02
N ASP A 242 7.34 -19.61 0.09
CA ASP A 242 6.62 -18.51 -0.57
C ASP A 242 5.77 -17.65 0.36
N GLY A 243 5.60 -18.05 1.62
CA GLY A 243 4.78 -17.33 2.59
C GLY A 243 4.75 -17.99 3.95
N PHE A 244 3.58 -18.02 4.57
CA PHE A 244 3.32 -18.78 5.78
C PHE A 244 2.47 -20.00 5.44
N THR A 245 2.84 -21.16 6.00
CA THR A 245 1.99 -22.36 6.02
C THR A 245 2.29 -23.14 7.29
N ALA A 246 1.35 -23.17 8.23
CA ALA A 246 1.43 -23.94 9.46
C ALA A 246 0.05 -24.05 10.12
N ALA A 247 -0.16 -25.10 10.93
CA ALA A 247 -1.36 -25.26 11.75
C ALA A 247 -2.69 -25.11 10.98
N GLY A 248 -2.78 -25.65 9.77
CA GLY A 248 -3.98 -25.57 8.93
C GLY A 248 -4.23 -24.22 8.27
N ALA A 249 -3.36 -23.23 8.48
CA ALA A 249 -3.44 -21.90 7.90
C ALA A 249 -2.31 -21.65 6.89
N SER A 250 -2.61 -20.88 5.84
CA SER A 250 -1.68 -20.47 4.80
C SER A 250 -1.93 -19.03 4.37
N ALA A 251 -0.84 -18.28 4.24
CA ALA A 251 -0.80 -16.95 3.68
C ALA A 251 0.32 -16.86 2.65
N THR A 252 -0.03 -17.05 1.38
CA THR A 252 0.89 -17.05 0.23
C THR A 252 0.44 -16.00 -0.79
N PRO A 253 1.29 -15.62 -1.76
CA PRO A 253 0.94 -14.62 -2.76
C PRO A 253 -0.38 -14.92 -3.46
N GLY A 254 -1.34 -14.01 -3.32
CA GLY A 254 -2.62 -14.09 -4.02
C GLY A 254 -3.64 -15.01 -3.37
N ARG A 255 -3.32 -15.73 -2.28
CA ARG A 255 -4.28 -16.59 -1.60
C ARG A 255 -4.05 -16.72 -0.09
N LEU A 256 -5.13 -16.61 0.67
CA LEU A 256 -5.18 -16.82 2.10
C LEU A 256 -6.19 -17.92 2.39
N THR A 257 -5.78 -19.00 3.03
CA THR A 257 -6.68 -20.10 3.42
C THR A 257 -6.42 -20.59 4.81
N GLY A 258 -7.45 -21.06 5.50
CA GLY A 258 -7.24 -21.80 6.72
C GLY A 258 -8.50 -22.02 7.53
N GLU A 259 -8.29 -22.65 8.69
CA GLU A 259 -9.32 -22.90 9.68
C GLU A 259 -8.77 -22.77 11.10
N ALA A 260 -9.60 -22.30 12.01
CA ALA A 260 -9.31 -22.20 13.44
C ALA A 260 -10.62 -22.23 14.22
N ASP A 261 -10.88 -23.31 14.97
CA ASP A 261 -12.15 -23.51 15.68
C ASP A 261 -13.37 -23.35 14.74
N THR A 262 -14.28 -22.41 15.01
CA THR A 262 -15.44 -22.10 14.16
C THR A 262 -15.09 -21.26 12.92
N PHE A 263 -13.85 -20.81 12.80
CA PHE A 263 -13.39 -19.96 11.70
C PHE A 263 -12.91 -20.78 10.52
N ARG A 264 -13.31 -20.35 9.31
CA ARG A 264 -12.78 -20.86 8.04
C ARG A 264 -12.67 -19.74 7.02
N TRP A 265 -11.60 -19.70 6.25
CA TRP A 265 -11.41 -18.70 5.20
C TRP A 265 -10.77 -19.29 3.94
N ASP A 266 -11.21 -18.78 2.80
CA ASP A 266 -10.59 -18.99 1.49
C ASP A 266 -10.75 -17.70 0.68
N LEU A 267 -9.68 -16.91 0.66
CA LEU A 267 -9.66 -15.57 0.07
C LEU A 267 -8.61 -15.49 -1.01
N ALA A 268 -9.01 -15.01 -2.19
CA ALA A 268 -8.10 -14.56 -3.23
C ALA A 268 -7.70 -13.11 -2.95
N GLU A 269 -6.40 -12.86 -2.85
CA GLU A 269 -5.83 -11.52 -2.72
C GLU A 269 -5.49 -10.96 -4.11
N ARG A 270 -5.94 -9.74 -4.39
CA ARG A 270 -5.51 -8.99 -5.57
C ARG A 270 -4.71 -7.77 -5.12
N PRO A 271 -3.37 -7.88 -5.08
CA PRO A 271 -2.52 -6.76 -4.69
C PRO A 271 -2.64 -5.61 -5.68
N ALA A 272 -2.73 -4.39 -5.14
CA ALA A 272 -2.77 -3.15 -5.89
C ALA A 272 -1.67 -2.20 -5.41
N ASP A 273 -1.17 -1.38 -6.34
CA ASP A 273 -0.09 -0.44 -6.11
C ASP A 273 1.30 -1.05 -5.79
N ALA A 274 2.32 -0.19 -5.83
CA ALA A 274 3.69 -0.57 -5.49
C ALA A 274 3.85 -0.78 -3.97
N PRO A 275 4.83 -1.61 -3.54
CA PRO A 275 5.08 -1.86 -2.12
C PRO A 275 5.23 -0.57 -1.30
N LEU A 276 4.63 -0.56 -0.11
CA LEU A 276 4.69 0.55 0.83
C LEU A 276 5.59 0.18 2.00
N PHE A 277 6.74 0.86 2.08
CA PHE A 277 7.62 0.74 3.24
C PHE A 277 7.25 1.82 4.24
N THR A 278 6.60 1.42 5.35
CA THR A 278 6.24 2.32 6.46
C THR A 278 7.51 2.90 7.09
N PHE A 279 8.47 2.02 7.32
CA PHE A 279 9.81 2.36 7.80
C PHE A 279 10.78 2.65 6.65
N PRO A 280 11.92 3.33 6.90
CA PRO A 280 13.01 3.42 5.94
C PRO A 280 13.44 2.05 5.40
N ARG A 281 13.61 1.89 4.08
CA ARG A 281 13.89 0.58 3.45
C ARG A 281 15.10 -0.15 4.01
N TRP A 282 16.09 0.58 4.52
CA TRP A 282 17.27 -0.02 5.14
C TRP A 282 16.94 -0.80 6.41
N SER A 283 15.89 -0.41 7.15
CA SER A 283 15.47 -1.08 8.39
C SER A 283 14.96 -2.48 8.10
N TRP A 284 14.08 -2.63 7.10
CA TRP A 284 13.63 -3.92 6.57
C TRP A 284 14.80 -4.79 6.09
N ARG A 285 15.77 -4.18 5.40
CA ARG A 285 16.89 -4.92 4.79
C ARG A 285 17.96 -5.37 5.77
N ARG A 286 18.21 -4.60 6.83
CA ARG A 286 19.30 -4.83 7.78
C ARG A 286 18.82 -5.28 9.16
N SER A 287 17.51 -5.28 9.41
CA SER A 287 16.90 -5.73 10.67
C SER A 287 17.53 -5.07 11.91
N LEU A 288 17.78 -3.75 11.85
CA LEU A 288 18.44 -3.00 12.94
C LEU A 288 17.47 -2.34 13.92
N LEU A 289 16.19 -2.26 13.55
CA LEU A 289 15.11 -1.81 14.41
C LEU A 289 14.48 -3.02 15.11
N PRO A 290 13.84 -2.84 16.31
CA PRO A 290 13.18 -3.94 17.01
C PRO A 290 12.21 -4.70 16.11
N ALA A 291 11.45 -4.00 15.29
CA ALA A 291 10.69 -4.57 14.20
C ALA A 291 10.60 -3.56 13.06
N ALA A 292 10.49 -4.05 11.83
CA ALA A 292 10.18 -3.24 10.66
C ALA A 292 8.94 -3.78 9.96
N GLN A 293 7.98 -2.91 9.71
CA GLN A 293 6.73 -3.23 9.03
C GLN A 293 6.71 -2.66 7.60
N ILE A 294 6.23 -3.46 6.66
CA ILE A 294 6.09 -3.12 5.23
C ILE A 294 4.82 -3.76 4.67
N LEU A 295 4.24 -3.15 3.65
CA LEU A 295 3.17 -3.73 2.87
C LEU A 295 3.75 -4.16 1.50
N PRO A 296 3.71 -5.45 1.14
CA PRO A 296 4.10 -5.93 -0.19
C PRO A 296 3.33 -5.21 -1.32
N ALA A 297 2.07 -4.85 -1.06
CA ALA A 297 1.26 -4.00 -1.90
C ALA A 297 0.59 -2.93 -1.02
N ALA A 298 0.63 -1.65 -1.42
CA ALA A 298 0.09 -0.58 -0.57
C ALA A 298 -1.42 -0.71 -0.30
N ARG A 299 -2.10 -1.48 -1.15
CA ARG A 299 -3.52 -1.84 -1.10
C ARG A 299 -3.70 -3.25 -1.62
N ALA A 300 -4.79 -3.89 -1.26
CA ALA A 300 -5.28 -5.09 -1.91
C ALA A 300 -6.81 -5.10 -1.88
N THR A 301 -7.40 -5.90 -2.76
CA THR A 301 -8.82 -6.27 -2.67
C THR A 301 -8.92 -7.77 -2.51
N TYR A 302 -9.91 -8.21 -1.73
CA TYR A 302 -10.12 -9.61 -1.39
C TYR A 302 -11.46 -10.12 -1.91
N ASP A 303 -11.45 -11.28 -2.53
CA ASP A 303 -12.62 -12.00 -3.01
C ASP A 303 -12.63 -13.40 -2.39
N GLY A 304 -13.79 -13.91 -1.98
CA GLY A 304 -13.88 -15.28 -1.45
C GLY A 304 -14.85 -15.44 -0.29
N THR A 305 -14.59 -16.41 0.57
CA THR A 305 -15.45 -16.71 1.73
C THR A 305 -14.70 -16.61 3.04
N PHE A 306 -15.37 -16.06 4.04
CA PHE A 306 -14.92 -16.05 5.43
C PHE A 306 -16.09 -16.45 6.31
N THR A 307 -15.91 -17.48 7.12
CA THR A 307 -16.93 -18.02 8.01
C THR A 307 -16.47 -17.93 9.45
N PHE A 308 -17.36 -17.53 10.36
CA PHE A 308 -17.16 -17.51 11.81
C PHE A 308 -18.50 -17.72 12.49
N ASP A 309 -18.55 -18.53 13.55
CA ASP A 309 -19.77 -18.79 14.34
C ASP A 309 -21.03 -19.08 13.50
N GLY A 310 -20.88 -19.85 12.41
CA GLY A 310 -21.98 -20.19 11.48
C GLY A 310 -22.40 -19.08 10.52
N THR A 311 -21.83 -17.87 10.63
CA THR A 311 -22.02 -16.76 9.70
C THR A 311 -20.99 -16.84 8.57
N THR A 312 -21.45 -16.85 7.31
CA THR A 312 -20.56 -16.82 6.13
C THR A 312 -20.66 -15.49 5.40
N LEU A 313 -19.55 -14.76 5.34
CA LEU A 313 -19.36 -13.60 4.49
C LEU A 313 -18.88 -14.04 3.11
N ARG A 314 -19.48 -13.46 2.06
CA ARG A 314 -19.02 -13.58 0.67
C ARG A 314 -18.39 -12.26 0.25
N LEU A 315 -17.07 -12.20 0.26
CA LEU A 315 -16.33 -11.01 -0.05
C LEU A 315 -16.24 -10.82 -1.57
N ALA A 316 -16.52 -9.60 -2.01
CA ALA A 316 -16.36 -9.17 -3.40
C ALA A 316 -15.61 -7.84 -3.43
N GLY A 317 -14.35 -7.88 -3.85
CA GLY A 317 -13.48 -6.70 -3.91
C GLY A 317 -13.30 -5.98 -2.58
N ALA A 318 -13.33 -6.69 -1.45
CA ALA A 318 -13.24 -6.09 -0.13
C ALA A 318 -11.89 -5.36 0.06
N PRO A 319 -11.86 -4.05 0.39
CA PRO A 319 -10.62 -3.30 0.51
C PRO A 319 -9.85 -3.65 1.79
N GLY A 320 -8.52 -3.67 1.68
CA GLY A 320 -7.63 -3.89 2.81
C GLY A 320 -6.15 -3.90 2.40
N ALA A 321 -5.32 -4.51 3.23
CA ALA A 321 -3.92 -4.76 2.90
C ALA A 321 -3.34 -5.95 3.68
N SER A 322 -2.44 -6.66 3.00
CA SER A 322 -1.52 -7.60 3.62
C SER A 322 -0.22 -6.89 3.95
N ALA A 323 0.35 -7.22 5.11
CA ALA A 323 1.55 -6.60 5.62
C ALA A 323 2.48 -7.64 6.25
N ARG A 324 3.73 -7.22 6.39
CA ARG A 324 4.83 -8.04 6.89
C ARG A 324 5.57 -7.31 7.98
N ILE A 325 5.88 -8.04 9.04
CA ILE A 325 6.73 -7.56 10.13
C ILE A 325 7.88 -8.55 10.29
N TYR A 326 9.10 -8.03 10.45
CA TYR A 326 10.26 -8.83 10.80
C TYR A 326 11.08 -8.10 11.86
N GLY A 327 11.45 -8.82 12.92
CA GLY A 327 12.08 -8.19 14.08
C GLY A 327 12.54 -9.15 15.17
N HIS A 328 12.84 -8.55 16.31
CA HIS A 328 13.28 -9.15 17.57
C HIS A 328 12.15 -9.23 18.61
N GLY A 329 10.98 -8.67 18.29
CA GLY A 329 9.84 -8.54 19.21
C GLY A 329 9.19 -7.17 19.12
N ASN A 330 8.22 -6.95 20.00
CA ASN A 330 7.41 -5.74 20.02
C ASN A 330 8.13 -4.54 20.66
N ALA A 331 7.60 -3.35 20.36
CA ALA A 331 8.01 -2.12 21.02
C ALA A 331 7.44 -2.05 22.45
N ARG A 332 7.97 -1.16 23.30
CA ARG A 332 7.45 -0.96 24.66
C ARG A 332 5.99 -0.53 24.66
N ARG A 333 5.69 0.41 23.76
CA ARG A 333 4.35 0.91 23.49
C ARG A 333 4.28 1.23 22.02
N TRP A 334 3.22 0.84 21.34
CA TRP A 334 3.02 1.17 19.94
C TRP A 334 1.58 1.53 19.63
N ALA A 335 1.41 2.27 18.55
CA ALA A 335 0.15 2.44 17.84
C ALA A 335 0.41 2.15 16.36
N TRP A 336 -0.55 1.49 15.72
CA TRP A 336 -0.55 1.22 14.29
C TRP A 336 -1.90 1.64 13.68
N LEU A 337 -1.86 2.16 12.46
CA LEU A 337 -3.03 2.46 11.65
C LEU A 337 -2.76 2.04 10.20
N HIS A 338 -3.68 1.27 9.66
CA HIS A 338 -3.96 1.21 8.22
C HIS A 338 -5.34 1.83 7.96
N ALA A 339 -5.39 2.75 6.98
CA ALA A 339 -6.63 3.40 6.59
C ALA A 339 -6.72 3.48 5.07
N ASP A 340 -7.66 2.76 4.47
CA ASP A 340 -8.11 3.01 3.10
C ASP A 340 -8.95 4.30 3.12
N LEU A 341 -8.44 5.34 2.46
CA LEU A 341 -9.05 6.67 2.44
C LEU A 341 -10.01 6.87 1.25
N GLY A 342 -10.26 5.82 0.46
CA GLY A 342 -11.01 5.86 -0.78
C GLY A 342 -10.23 6.47 -1.95
N GLY A 343 -10.72 6.25 -3.17
CA GLY A 343 -10.09 6.79 -4.40
C GLY A 343 -8.66 6.29 -4.64
N GLY A 344 -8.25 5.21 -3.97
CA GLY A 344 -6.90 4.65 -3.99
C GLY A 344 -5.87 5.37 -3.13
N ASP A 345 -6.31 6.27 -2.25
CA ASP A 345 -5.47 6.90 -1.24
C ASP A 345 -5.41 6.00 0.00
N VAL A 346 -4.23 5.88 0.63
CA VAL A 346 -4.01 5.08 1.85
C VAL A 346 -3.13 5.82 2.82
N LEU A 347 -3.44 5.72 4.10
CA LEU A 347 -2.59 6.17 5.18
C LEU A 347 -2.11 4.99 6.03
N GLU A 348 -0.80 4.89 6.15
CA GLU A 348 -0.12 3.90 6.98
C GLU A 348 0.68 4.60 8.07
N ILE A 349 0.49 4.23 9.33
CA ILE A 349 1.18 4.82 10.48
C ILE A 349 1.67 3.73 11.42
N VAL A 350 2.92 3.86 11.87
CA VAL A 350 3.42 3.20 13.07
C VAL A 350 4.05 4.24 13.98
N ALA A 351 3.56 4.34 15.21
CA ALA A 351 4.16 5.14 16.27
C ALA A 351 4.65 4.20 17.37
N ALA A 352 5.94 4.27 17.76
CA ALA A 352 6.51 3.29 18.69
C ALA A 352 7.52 3.90 19.68
N VAL A 353 7.49 3.40 20.92
CA VAL A 353 8.48 3.67 21.98
C VAL A 353 9.42 2.48 22.10
N SER A 354 10.73 2.72 22.00
CA SER A 354 11.73 1.66 22.00
C SER A 354 11.87 1.00 23.39
N MET A 355 12.27 -0.28 23.40
CA MET A 355 12.64 -1.01 24.63
C MET A 355 14.02 -0.60 25.20
N ARG A 356 14.89 0.05 24.41
CA ARG A 356 16.27 0.35 24.84
C ARG A 356 16.29 1.30 26.06
N PRO A 357 17.15 1.08 27.07
CA PRO A 357 17.07 1.79 28.36
C PRO A 357 16.97 3.32 28.30
N VAL A 358 17.70 3.95 27.36
CA VAL A 358 17.67 5.40 27.16
C VAL A 358 16.47 5.82 26.30
N LEU A 359 16.14 5.04 25.28
CA LEU A 359 15.11 5.38 24.30
C LEU A 359 13.68 5.14 24.83
N ARG A 360 13.51 4.29 25.84
CA ARG A 360 12.20 3.98 26.46
C ARG A 360 11.54 5.15 27.18
N ARG A 361 12.30 6.23 27.45
CA ARG A 361 11.82 7.48 28.05
C ARG A 361 11.55 8.58 27.01
N LEU A 362 11.87 8.33 25.74
CA LEU A 362 11.64 9.32 24.68
C LEU A 362 10.20 9.28 24.17
N PRO A 363 9.69 10.40 23.63
CA PRO A 363 8.42 10.39 22.91
C PRO A 363 8.42 9.37 21.76
N PRO A 364 7.24 8.83 21.37
CA PRO A 364 7.16 7.85 20.30
C PRO A 364 7.81 8.34 19.00
N LEU A 365 8.54 7.44 18.34
CA LEU A 365 8.99 7.64 16.97
C LEU A 365 7.82 7.35 16.03
N VAL A 366 7.57 8.27 15.09
CA VAL A 366 6.44 8.15 14.16
C VAL A 366 6.95 7.89 12.74
N PHE A 367 6.47 6.81 12.16
CA PHE A 367 6.65 6.43 10.77
C PHE A 367 5.29 6.54 10.09
N LEU A 368 5.18 7.45 9.13
CA LEU A 368 3.92 7.75 8.45
C LEU A 368 4.11 7.75 6.94
N ARG A 369 3.19 7.10 6.22
CA ARG A 369 3.14 7.09 4.76
C ARG A 369 1.71 7.31 4.28
N LEU A 370 1.45 8.49 3.74
CA LEU A 370 0.24 8.80 2.97
C LEU A 370 0.53 8.55 1.49
N ARG A 371 -0.03 7.48 0.92
CA ARG A 371 -0.06 7.27 -0.52
C ARG A 371 -1.27 8.02 -1.09
N ARG A 372 -1.02 9.00 -1.96
CA ARG A 372 -2.06 9.82 -2.57
C ARG A 372 -1.80 10.19 -4.02
N GLY A 373 -2.79 9.99 -4.88
CA GLY A 373 -2.76 10.33 -6.31
C GLY A 373 -1.55 9.72 -7.05
N GLY A 374 -1.17 8.48 -6.73
CA GLY A 374 -0.05 7.77 -7.36
C GLY A 374 1.33 8.09 -6.79
N GLY A 375 1.44 8.51 -5.52
CA GLY A 375 2.74 8.79 -4.90
C GLY A 375 2.66 8.95 -3.40
N THR A 376 3.80 8.78 -2.73
CA THR A 376 3.83 8.69 -1.27
C THR A 376 4.43 9.93 -0.62
N TRP A 377 3.75 10.44 0.39
CA TRP A 377 4.17 11.52 1.26
C TRP A 377 4.33 11.01 2.71
N PRO A 378 5.35 11.49 3.46
CA PRO A 378 6.53 12.20 2.97
C PRO A 378 7.30 11.37 1.93
N ARG A 379 8.11 12.00 1.08
CA ARG A 379 8.84 11.26 0.02
C ARG A 379 9.83 10.23 0.60
N ARG A 380 10.40 10.54 1.76
CA ARG A 380 11.41 9.77 2.48
C ARG A 380 10.85 9.40 3.84
N ALA A 381 10.78 8.11 4.17
CA ALA A 381 10.25 7.63 5.45
C ALA A 381 11.11 8.11 6.64
N GLU A 382 12.41 8.37 6.40
CA GLU A 382 13.34 8.90 7.38
C GLU A 382 12.92 10.29 7.89
N ARG A 383 12.15 11.06 7.11
CA ARG A 383 11.64 12.37 7.55
C ARG A 383 10.55 12.27 8.62
N GLY A 384 9.90 11.11 8.73
CA GLY A 384 8.96 10.81 9.82
C GLY A 384 9.67 10.69 11.17
N ALA A 385 10.70 9.85 11.21
CA ALA A 385 11.34 9.41 12.45
C ALA A 385 12.67 10.09 12.79
N VAL A 386 13.41 10.60 11.79
CA VAL A 386 14.76 11.18 11.95
C VAL A 386 14.74 12.69 11.70
N GLY A 387 13.62 13.35 11.93
CA GLY A 387 13.57 14.81 12.12
C GLY A 387 14.32 15.17 13.41
N TRP A 388 15.64 15.04 13.40
CA TRP A 388 16.57 15.30 14.51
C TRP A 388 16.32 16.71 15.04
N ALA A 389 15.68 16.81 16.22
CA ALA A 389 15.44 18.02 17.01
C ALA A 389 14.76 19.26 16.35
N GLY A 390 14.36 19.23 15.08
CA GLY A 390 13.84 20.42 14.38
C GLY A 390 12.34 20.69 14.54
N LEU A 391 11.93 21.95 14.37
CA LEU A 391 10.52 22.34 14.21
C LEU A 391 9.86 21.48 13.12
N GLY A 392 8.73 20.84 13.43
CA GLY A 392 7.91 20.13 12.45
C GLY A 392 8.05 18.61 12.36
N ARG A 393 8.68 17.96 13.34
CA ARG A 393 8.66 16.49 13.47
C ARG A 393 7.24 15.94 13.59
N PHE A 394 7.08 14.68 13.21
CA PHE A 394 5.88 13.93 13.57
C PHE A 394 5.92 13.59 15.07
N ARG A 395 4.77 13.67 15.73
CA ARG A 395 4.57 13.40 17.15
C ARG A 395 3.35 12.50 17.28
N ALA A 396 3.38 11.62 18.27
CA ALA A 396 2.24 10.81 18.64
C ALA A 396 1.97 10.89 20.13
N THR A 397 0.69 10.89 20.47
CA THR A 397 0.18 10.56 21.80
C THR A 397 -0.52 9.22 21.65
N ILE A 398 -0.03 8.18 22.33
CA ILE A 398 -0.53 6.80 22.20
C ILE A 398 -1.28 6.44 23.47
N ASP A 399 -2.57 6.69 23.53
CA ASP A 399 -3.38 6.35 24.71
C ASP A 399 -4.64 5.59 24.27
N ARG A 400 -5.52 5.28 25.22
CA ARG A 400 -6.82 4.64 24.97
C ARG A 400 -7.95 5.49 25.55
N PRO A 401 -9.14 5.47 24.96
CA PRO A 401 -9.50 4.78 23.71
C PRO A 401 -8.98 5.50 22.45
N ALA A 402 -8.37 6.68 22.58
CA ALA A 402 -7.94 7.48 21.45
C ALA A 402 -6.43 7.76 21.45
N TRP A 403 -5.86 7.82 20.25
CA TRP A 403 -4.48 8.22 20.02
C TRP A 403 -4.38 9.16 18.82
N THR A 404 -3.33 9.98 18.80
CA THR A 404 -3.19 11.03 17.78
C THR A 404 -1.80 11.04 17.18
N VAL A 405 -1.73 11.44 15.90
CA VAL A 405 -0.48 11.76 15.21
C VAL A 405 -0.59 13.13 14.55
N THR A 406 0.39 13.98 14.81
CA THR A 406 0.51 15.29 14.15
C THR A 406 1.92 15.49 13.61
N GLY A 407 2.06 16.16 12.48
CA GLY A 407 3.39 16.44 11.94
C GLY A 407 3.37 17.20 10.63
N ARG A 408 4.55 17.63 10.16
CA ARG A 408 4.69 18.29 8.86
C ARG A 408 5.89 17.78 8.07
N ALA A 409 5.79 17.85 6.75
CA ALA A 409 6.90 17.62 5.85
C ALA A 409 6.75 18.46 4.59
N GLY A 410 7.65 19.44 4.43
CA GLY A 410 7.56 20.44 3.38
C GLY A 410 6.39 21.40 3.62
N LEU A 411 5.65 21.72 2.57
CA LEU A 411 4.47 22.60 2.59
C LEU A 411 3.18 21.86 2.98
N ARG A 412 3.28 20.70 3.63
CA ARG A 412 2.13 19.92 4.10
C ARG A 412 2.27 19.60 5.57
N ARG A 413 1.14 19.65 6.29
CA ARG A 413 1.00 19.12 7.65
C ARG A 413 -0.21 18.20 7.73
N ILE A 414 -0.17 17.26 8.66
CA ILE A 414 -1.23 16.29 8.88
C ILE A 414 -1.58 16.22 10.37
N ARG A 415 -2.86 16.02 10.66
CA ARG A 415 -3.40 15.63 11.96
C ARG A 415 -4.24 14.38 11.75
N VAL A 416 -4.01 13.40 12.59
CA VAL A 416 -4.68 12.10 12.57
C VAL A 416 -5.15 11.83 13.98
N GLU A 417 -6.43 11.54 14.14
CA GLU A 417 -7.04 11.10 15.39
C GLU A 417 -7.67 9.76 15.14
N VAL A 418 -7.36 8.79 16.00
CA VAL A 418 -7.89 7.43 15.91
C VAL A 418 -8.57 7.13 17.22
N THR A 419 -9.78 6.59 17.16
CA THR A 419 -10.53 6.11 18.32
C THR A 419 -10.80 4.62 18.15
N GLN A 420 -10.47 3.85 19.17
CA GLN A 420 -10.71 2.41 19.28
C GLN A 420 -11.74 2.17 20.39
N PRO A 421 -13.04 2.14 20.06
CA PRO A 421 -14.07 1.81 21.02
C PRO A 421 -13.81 0.43 21.65
N GLU A 422 -13.98 0.32 22.97
CA GLU A 422 -13.63 -0.92 23.70
C GLU A 422 -14.50 -2.11 23.27
N ASP A 423 -15.76 -1.86 22.93
CA ASP A 423 -16.71 -2.84 22.38
C ASP A 423 -16.33 -3.37 21.00
N ARG A 424 -15.44 -2.67 20.29
CA ARG A 424 -14.94 -3.03 18.95
C ARG A 424 -13.45 -3.39 18.94
N THR A 425 -12.86 -3.62 20.12
CA THR A 425 -11.43 -3.84 20.27
C THR A 425 -11.14 -5.19 20.91
N LEU A 426 -10.38 -6.02 20.21
CA LEU A 426 -9.88 -7.31 20.68
C LEU A 426 -8.58 -7.10 21.45
N ALA A 427 -8.49 -7.63 22.67
CA ALA A 427 -7.23 -7.70 23.41
C ALA A 427 -6.65 -9.11 23.31
N LEU A 428 -5.39 -9.22 22.87
CA LEU A 428 -4.66 -10.48 22.74
C LEU A 428 -3.32 -10.40 23.45
N ASP A 429 -2.96 -11.48 24.12
CA ASP A 429 -1.65 -11.64 24.74
C ASP A 429 -0.67 -12.34 23.78
N TYR A 430 0.52 -11.75 23.71
CA TYR A 430 1.65 -12.16 22.90
C TYR A 430 2.81 -12.52 23.83
N THR A 431 3.64 -13.42 23.34
CA THR A 431 4.94 -13.72 23.95
C THR A 431 6.00 -13.30 22.95
N ASP A 432 6.78 -12.27 23.29
CA ASP A 432 7.92 -11.86 22.48
C ASP A 432 8.97 -12.98 22.42
N PRO A 433 9.88 -12.98 21.42
CA PRO A 433 10.95 -13.97 21.33
C PRO A 433 11.85 -14.06 22.57
N ASP A 434 11.92 -13.00 23.39
CA ASP A 434 12.65 -12.99 24.67
C ASP A 434 11.84 -13.56 25.86
N GLY A 435 10.65 -14.09 25.61
CA GLY A 435 9.76 -14.70 26.59
C GLY A 435 8.87 -13.72 27.35
N SER A 436 9.04 -12.42 27.15
CA SER A 436 8.23 -11.43 27.86
C SER A 436 6.83 -11.28 27.29
N PRO A 437 5.83 -10.96 28.12
CA PRO A 437 4.47 -10.75 27.67
C PRO A 437 4.30 -9.39 27.01
N ALA A 438 3.42 -9.30 26.00
CA ALA A 438 2.91 -8.05 25.46
C ALA A 438 1.41 -8.21 25.19
N THR A 439 0.64 -7.12 25.32
CA THR A 439 -0.79 -7.12 24.97
C THR A 439 -1.00 -6.23 23.76
N CYS A 440 -1.56 -6.78 22.67
CA CYS A 440 -2.06 -5.99 21.55
C CYS A 440 -3.56 -5.77 21.73
N ARG A 441 -4.01 -4.53 21.49
CA ARG A 441 -5.43 -4.18 21.39
C ARG A 441 -5.74 -3.77 19.96
N ASN A 442 -6.30 -4.70 19.20
CA ASN A 442 -6.60 -4.53 17.78
C ASN A 442 -8.07 -4.22 17.54
N SER A 443 -8.35 -3.34 16.59
CA SER A 443 -9.68 -3.08 16.07
C SER A 443 -9.63 -2.94 14.55
N GLU A 444 -10.39 -3.78 13.84
CA GLU A 444 -10.61 -3.63 12.40
C GLU A 444 -11.85 -2.78 12.07
N ARG A 445 -12.34 -2.05 13.07
CA ARG A 445 -13.56 -1.25 13.07
C ARG A 445 -13.36 0.05 13.87
N ALA A 446 -12.13 0.56 13.88
CA ALA A 446 -11.80 1.82 14.53
C ALA A 446 -12.35 3.01 13.73
N ASP A 447 -12.45 4.15 14.40
CA ASP A 447 -12.78 5.42 13.78
C ASP A 447 -11.50 6.24 13.55
N ALA A 448 -11.40 6.95 12.43
CA ALA A 448 -10.27 7.83 12.17
C ALA A 448 -10.67 9.14 11.50
N HIS A 449 -10.13 10.25 12.01
CA HIS A 449 -10.18 11.56 11.36
C HIS A 449 -8.80 11.94 10.85
N VAL A 450 -8.68 12.15 9.54
CA VAL A 450 -7.42 12.52 8.88
C VAL A 450 -7.58 13.89 8.23
N LEU A 451 -6.87 14.89 8.75
CA LEU A 451 -6.81 16.23 8.18
C LEU A 451 -5.43 16.48 7.57
N LEU A 452 -5.39 16.71 6.26
CA LEU A 452 -4.20 17.11 5.52
C LEU A 452 -4.33 18.57 5.08
N GLU A 453 -3.37 19.40 5.46
CA GLU A 453 -3.34 20.81 5.10
C GLU A 453 -2.09 21.16 4.30
N ARG A 454 -2.21 22.18 3.45
CA ARG A 454 -1.13 22.75 2.65
C ARG A 454 -0.90 24.20 3.01
N TRP A 455 0.35 24.62 3.02
CA TRP A 455 0.70 26.02 3.10
C TRP A 455 0.46 26.73 1.76
N TRP A 456 -0.34 27.79 1.77
CA TRP A 456 -0.62 28.67 0.64
C TRP A 456 -0.04 30.05 0.90
N TRP A 457 0.67 30.60 -0.09
CA TRP A 457 1.24 31.94 0.00
C TRP A 457 0.37 32.95 -0.79
N PRO A 458 0.06 34.13 -0.25
CA PRO A 458 0.19 34.58 1.14
C PRO A 458 -1.13 34.30 1.90
N GLY A 459 -1.23 33.20 2.65
CA GLY A 459 -2.55 32.86 3.22
C GLY A 459 -2.63 31.70 4.22
N GLY A 460 -1.49 31.23 4.75
CA GLY A 460 -1.46 30.25 5.82
C GLY A 460 -1.76 28.80 5.38
N TRP A 461 -2.05 27.95 6.36
CA TRP A 461 -2.46 26.57 6.12
C TRP A 461 -3.92 26.52 5.69
N ARG A 462 -4.21 25.73 4.64
CA ARG A 462 -5.58 25.46 4.17
C ARG A 462 -5.76 23.96 3.99
N THR A 463 -6.97 23.47 4.25
CA THR A 463 -7.34 22.07 4.01
C THR A 463 -7.05 21.69 2.56
N GLU A 464 -6.17 20.71 2.38
CA GLU A 464 -5.88 20.08 1.08
C GLU A 464 -6.74 18.82 0.89
N ALA A 465 -7.03 18.10 1.97
CA ALA A 465 -7.94 16.97 2.03
C ALA A 465 -8.32 16.65 3.49
N GLU A 466 -9.50 16.07 3.66
CA GLU A 466 -10.02 15.63 4.95
C GLU A 466 -10.78 14.31 4.74
N TRP A 467 -10.55 13.34 5.62
CA TRP A 467 -11.22 12.05 5.60
C TRP A 467 -11.76 11.72 6.99
N ARG A 468 -12.97 11.16 7.02
CA ARG A 468 -13.58 10.56 8.20
C ARG A 468 -13.86 9.10 7.86
N LEU A 469 -13.35 8.21 8.69
CA LEU A 469 -13.55 6.78 8.62
C LEU A 469 -14.35 6.41 9.86
N ASP A 470 -15.58 5.96 9.66
CA ASP A 470 -16.48 5.56 10.73
C ASP A 470 -16.59 4.03 10.70
N GLY A 471 -15.87 3.37 11.61
CA GLY A 471 -15.82 1.92 11.71
C GLY A 471 -15.11 1.22 10.54
N THR A 472 -14.20 1.90 9.84
CA THR A 472 -13.47 1.32 8.69
C THR A 472 -11.95 1.49 8.78
N ALA A 473 -11.45 2.10 9.86
CA ALA A 473 -10.02 2.14 10.14
C ALA A 473 -9.56 0.86 10.84
N HIS A 474 -8.37 0.41 10.48
CA HIS A 474 -7.70 -0.75 11.04
C HIS A 474 -6.60 -0.24 11.97
N ALA A 475 -6.76 -0.42 13.28
CA ALA A 475 -5.92 0.22 14.26
C ALA A 475 -5.59 -0.66 15.46
N GLU A 476 -4.37 -0.51 15.95
CA GLU A 476 -3.87 -1.23 17.10
C GLU A 476 -3.20 -0.29 18.08
N VAL A 477 -3.34 -0.57 19.38
CA VAL A 477 -2.46 -0.05 20.42
C VAL A 477 -1.94 -1.21 21.24
N GLY A 478 -0.63 -1.31 21.38
CA GLY A 478 -0.02 -2.35 22.19
C GLY A 478 0.94 -1.82 23.24
N THR A 479 1.09 -2.64 24.28
CA THR A 479 1.90 -2.36 25.45
C THR A 479 2.64 -3.60 25.89
N ARG A 480 3.88 -3.39 26.30
CA ARG A 480 4.74 -4.39 26.91
C ARG A 480 5.18 -3.92 28.30
#